data_AF-A0A8S1A590-F1
#
_entry.id   AF-A0A8S1A590-F1
#
_cell.length_a   1.000
_cell.length_b   1.000
_cell.length_c   1.000
_cell.angle_alpha   90.00
_cell.angle_beta   90.00
_cell.angle_gamma   90.00
#
_symmetry.space_group_name_H-M   'P 1'
#
loop_
_entity.id
_entity.type
_entity.pdbx_description
1 polymer ?
#
loop_
_entity_poly.entity_id
_entity_poly.type
_entity_poly.pdbx_seq_one_letter_code
_entity_poly.pdbx_strand_id
1 'polypeptide(L)'
;MIKDGIISRSSGSFRDMYNETIQRWLHTIQETKLKSFDKDGVFLKTFPLVNHTGRTGYLSNGENIPEALRGSFRQGSAKFDFTIDFDMAERVLGGDNFASDVATNDLRKGRYFGFPPDKVQGILH
;
A
#
# COMPACT_ATOMS: atom_id res chain seq x y z
N MET A 1 3.52 9.53 26.66
CA MET A 1 2.26 10.30 26.67
C MET A 1 2.53 11.60 25.93
N ILE A 2 2.07 11.73 24.67
CA ILE A 2 2.20 12.98 23.92
C ILE A 2 1.06 13.88 24.41
N LYS A 3 1.39 14.86 25.25
CA LYS A 3 0.47 15.91 25.66
C LYS A 3 0.32 16.88 24.49
N ASP A 4 -0.92 17.07 24.08
CA ASP A 4 -1.49 18.19 23.32
C ASP A 4 -0.77 18.60 22.02
N GLY A 5 -1.54 18.52 20.93
CA GLY A 5 -1.17 18.90 19.58
C GLY A 5 -0.94 20.41 19.43
N ILE A 6 0.16 20.91 19.97
CA ILE A 6 0.70 22.22 19.62
C ILE A 6 1.51 22.03 18.34
N ILE A 7 1.01 22.61 17.24
CA ILE A 7 1.77 22.76 16.00
C ILE A 7 2.87 23.78 16.29
N SER A 8 4.04 23.31 16.70
CA SER A 8 5.20 24.17 16.88
C SER A 8 5.66 24.70 15.52
N ARG A 9 5.78 26.03 15.39
CA ARG A 9 6.37 26.72 14.24
C ARG A 9 7.91 26.67 14.23
N SER A 10 8.54 25.97 15.19
CA SER A 10 9.99 25.90 15.29
C SER A 10 10.59 24.90 14.29
N SER A 11 11.43 25.39 13.39
CA SER A 11 12.28 24.61 12.48
C SER A 11 13.26 23.75 13.28
N GLY A 12 12.91 22.49 13.52
CA GLY A 12 13.68 21.59 14.40
C GLY A 12 12.86 20.61 15.23
N SER A 13 11.52 20.62 15.12
CA SER A 13 10.70 19.51 15.65
C SER A 13 10.79 18.31 14.70
N PHE A 14 10.60 17.06 15.19
CA PHE A 14 10.56 15.81 14.39
C PHE A 14 9.63 15.83 13.16
N ARG A 15 8.84 16.89 12.99
CA ARG A 15 7.94 17.17 11.86
C ARG A 15 8.64 17.76 10.63
N ASP A 16 9.84 18.32 10.78
CA ASP A 16 10.53 19.09 9.74
C ASP A 16 11.39 18.25 8.78
N MET A 17 11.45 16.92 8.99
CA MET A 17 12.17 16.01 8.07
C MET A 17 11.27 15.40 6.99
N TYR A 18 9.97 15.69 6.98
CA TYR A 18 9.07 15.20 5.94
C TYR A 18 9.10 16.13 4.74
N ASN A 19 10.14 15.97 3.91
CA ASN A 19 10.04 16.36 2.52
C ASN A 19 8.89 15.57 1.89
N GLU A 20 7.97 16.31 1.33
CA GLU A 20 6.69 15.92 0.78
C GLU A 20 6.87 14.74 -0.16
N THR A 21 6.45 13.54 0.26
CA THR A 21 5.42 12.70 -0.40
C THR A 21 5.46 11.30 0.23
N ILE A 22 4.79 11.09 1.38
CA ILE A 22 4.43 9.69 1.69
C ILE A 22 3.31 9.33 0.72
N GLN A 23 3.64 8.58 -0.33
CA GLN A 23 2.71 8.14 -1.38
C GLN A 23 1.78 7.03 -0.86
N ARG A 24 0.98 7.32 0.17
CA ARG A 24 -0.04 6.39 0.70
C ARG A 24 -1.17 6.14 -0.29
N TRP A 25 -1.37 7.08 -1.23
CA TRP A 25 -2.25 6.90 -2.38
C TRP A 25 -1.85 5.69 -3.23
N LEU A 26 -0.58 5.24 -3.18
CA LEU A 26 -0.14 4.05 -3.91
C LEU A 26 -0.95 2.80 -3.51
N HIS A 27 -1.36 2.69 -2.24
CA HIS A 27 -2.17 1.56 -1.77
C HIS A 27 -3.54 1.48 -2.46
N THR A 28 -4.08 2.58 -3.02
CA THR A 28 -5.37 2.57 -3.72
C THR A 28 -5.26 2.07 -5.16
N ILE A 29 -4.05 2.01 -5.72
CA ILE A 29 -3.82 1.48 -7.08
C ILE A 29 -3.14 0.11 -7.09
N GLN A 30 -2.84 -0.44 -5.91
CA GLN A 30 -2.24 -1.76 -5.78
C GLN A 30 -3.30 -2.86 -5.87
N GLU A 31 -3.19 -3.66 -6.92
CA GLU A 31 -3.95 -4.91 -7.06
C GLU A 31 -3.21 -6.03 -6.30
N THR A 32 -3.92 -6.75 -5.44
CA THR A 32 -3.33 -7.82 -4.61
C THR A 32 -3.29 -9.16 -5.32
N LYS A 33 -3.91 -9.27 -6.50
CA LYS A 33 -3.90 -10.47 -7.34
C LYS A 33 -2.92 -10.30 -8.48
N LEU A 34 -1.86 -11.10 -8.52
CA LEU A 34 -0.91 -11.09 -9.64
C LEU A 34 -1.27 -12.17 -10.65
N LYS A 35 -1.36 -11.79 -11.92
CA LYS A 35 -1.45 -12.71 -13.04
C LYS A 35 -0.05 -13.18 -13.44
N SER A 36 0.16 -14.50 -13.48
CA SER A 36 1.38 -15.12 -13.98
C SER A 36 1.25 -15.50 -15.45
N PHE A 37 2.35 -15.39 -16.19
CA PHE A 37 2.42 -15.75 -17.60
C PHE A 37 3.65 -16.61 -17.90
N ASP A 38 3.51 -17.53 -18.84
CA ASP A 38 4.65 -18.30 -19.35
C ASP A 38 5.55 -17.46 -20.27
N LYS A 39 6.57 -18.11 -20.84
CA LYS A 39 7.54 -17.48 -21.75
C LYS A 39 6.91 -16.97 -23.06
N ASP A 40 5.80 -17.57 -23.49
CA ASP A 40 5.12 -17.24 -24.74
C ASP A 40 4.01 -16.20 -24.51
N GLY A 41 3.78 -15.81 -23.25
CA GLY A 41 2.77 -14.82 -22.85
C GLY A 41 1.39 -15.43 -22.62
N VAL A 42 1.29 -16.75 -22.48
CA VAL A 42 0.05 -17.45 -22.13
C VAL A 42 -0.20 -17.28 -20.64
N PHE A 43 -1.45 -16.95 -20.30
CA PHE A 43 -1.89 -16.86 -18.91
C PHE A 43 -1.82 -18.23 -18.23
N LEU A 44 -1.18 -18.30 -17.06
CA LEU A 44 -1.04 -19.53 -16.30
C LEU A 44 -2.02 -19.58 -15.13
N LYS A 45 -1.94 -18.59 -14.25
CA LYS A 45 -2.66 -18.56 -12.98
C LYS A 45 -2.71 -17.13 -12.45
N THR A 46 -3.65 -16.90 -11.54
CA THR A 46 -3.65 -15.72 -10.68
C THR A 46 -3.30 -16.18 -9.27
N PHE A 47 -2.40 -15.50 -8.58
CA PHE A 47 -2.11 -15.79 -7.19
C PHE A 47 -2.25 -14.53 -6.30
N PRO A 48 -2.76 -14.67 -5.07
CA PRO A 48 -2.88 -13.56 -4.13
C PRO A 48 -1.51 -13.19 -3.56
N LEU A 49 -0.97 -12.02 -3.92
CA LEU A 49 0.31 -11.49 -3.41
C LEU A 49 0.36 -11.49 -1.88
N VAL A 50 -0.77 -11.16 -1.23
CA VAL A 50 -0.82 -11.07 0.23
C VAL A 50 -0.43 -12.38 0.91
N ASN A 51 -0.70 -13.53 0.30
CA ASN A 51 -0.30 -14.84 0.85
C ASN A 51 1.21 -15.07 0.81
N HIS A 52 1.92 -14.25 0.04
CA HIS A 52 3.36 -14.29 -0.15
C HIS A 52 4.06 -13.08 0.48
N THR A 53 3.34 -12.19 1.17
CA THR A 53 3.94 -11.17 2.01
C THR A 53 4.88 -11.84 3.01
N GLY A 54 6.14 -11.41 3.06
CA GLY A 54 7.17 -12.02 3.91
C GLY A 54 7.73 -13.37 3.44
N ARG A 55 7.17 -14.01 2.40
CA ARG A 55 7.56 -15.36 1.96
C ARG A 55 8.52 -15.35 0.77
N THR A 56 9.77 -15.02 1.02
CA THR A 56 10.83 -14.98 -0.01
C THR A 56 11.10 -16.35 -0.66
N GLY A 57 10.92 -17.45 0.07
CA GLY A 57 11.13 -18.81 -0.45
C GLY A 57 10.17 -19.20 -1.59
N TYR A 58 9.03 -18.52 -1.73
CA TYR A 58 8.15 -18.69 -2.89
C TYR A 58 8.83 -18.22 -4.18
N LEU A 59 9.62 -17.14 -4.11
CA LEU A 59 10.28 -16.56 -5.27
C LEU A 59 11.38 -17.48 -5.83
N SER A 60 12.08 -18.22 -4.97
CA SER A 60 13.13 -19.15 -5.39
C SER A 60 12.61 -20.48 -5.96
N ASN A 61 11.31 -20.74 -5.90
CA ASN A 61 10.75 -22.01 -6.34
C ASN A 61 10.32 -21.94 -7.81
N GLY A 62 10.93 -22.79 -8.65
CA GLY A 62 10.58 -22.92 -10.06
C GLY A 62 10.65 -21.60 -10.83
N GLU A 63 9.67 -21.37 -11.69
CA GLU A 63 9.57 -20.20 -12.58
C GLU A 63 8.80 -19.02 -11.95
N ASN A 64 8.61 -19.00 -10.63
CA ASN A 64 7.74 -17.99 -9.98
C ASN A 64 8.20 -16.54 -10.20
N ILE A 65 9.52 -16.24 -10.12
CA ILE A 65 10.05 -14.89 -10.42
C ILE A 65 9.76 -14.48 -11.87
N PRO A 66 10.19 -15.24 -12.90
CA PRO A 66 9.96 -14.83 -14.28
C PRO A 66 8.47 -14.79 -14.64
N GLU A 67 7.65 -15.70 -14.11
CA GLU A 67 6.19 -15.65 -14.26
C GLU A 67 5.57 -14.36 -13.67
N ALA A 68 5.97 -14.00 -12.45
CA ALA A 68 5.49 -12.79 -11.76
C ALA A 68 5.96 -11.51 -12.45
N LEU A 69 7.20 -11.49 -12.95
CA LEU A 69 7.75 -10.36 -13.68
C LEU A 69 6.99 -10.13 -14.98
N ARG A 70 6.72 -11.19 -15.75
CA ARG A 70 5.92 -11.12 -16.99
C ARG A 70 4.50 -10.64 -16.70
N GLY A 71 3.95 -11.03 -15.55
CA GLY A 71 2.71 -10.51 -15.00
C GLY A 71 2.73 -9.01 -14.79
N SER A 72 3.74 -8.52 -14.08
CA SER A 72 3.90 -7.13 -13.70
C SER A 72 3.96 -6.17 -14.90
N PHE A 73 4.50 -6.61 -16.04
CA PHE A 73 4.53 -5.82 -17.27
C PHE A 73 3.22 -5.86 -18.10
N ARG A 74 2.39 -6.89 -17.90
CA ARG A 74 1.15 -7.10 -18.68
C ARG A 74 -0.11 -6.68 -17.93
N GLN A 75 -0.07 -6.74 -16.61
CA GLN A 75 -1.18 -6.40 -15.74
C GLN A 75 -1.15 -4.90 -15.44
N GLY A 76 -2.28 -4.23 -15.69
CA GLY A 76 -2.49 -2.86 -15.24
C GLY A 76 -2.66 -2.77 -13.71
N SER A 77 -2.41 -1.59 -13.16
CA SER A 77 -2.75 -1.27 -11.77
C SER A 77 -4.26 -1.30 -11.55
N ALA A 78 -4.69 -1.23 -10.29
CA ALA A 78 -6.08 -0.96 -9.97
C ALA A 78 -6.49 0.45 -10.45
N LYS A 79 -7.80 0.69 -10.50
CA LYS A 79 -8.37 1.97 -10.94
C LYS A 79 -8.11 3.05 -9.88
N PHE A 80 -7.98 4.30 -10.33
CA PHE A 80 -7.96 5.46 -9.45
C PHE A 80 -9.40 5.86 -9.06
N ASP A 81 -10.02 5.12 -8.14
CA ASP A 81 -11.40 5.36 -7.70
C ASP A 81 -11.53 5.55 -6.18
N PHE A 82 -10.41 5.78 -5.49
CA PHE A 82 -10.32 5.93 -4.03
C PHE A 82 -10.77 4.70 -3.24
N THR A 83 -11.00 3.57 -3.91
CA THR A 83 -11.20 2.29 -3.24
C THR A 83 -9.86 1.62 -3.00
N ILE A 84 -9.86 0.66 -2.10
CA ILE A 84 -8.71 -0.17 -1.82
C ILE A 84 -9.12 -1.63 -2.02
N ASP A 85 -8.22 -2.43 -2.58
CA ASP A 85 -8.47 -3.85 -2.72
C ASP A 85 -8.73 -4.49 -1.35
N PHE A 86 -9.66 -5.44 -1.31
CA PHE A 86 -10.08 -6.10 -0.05
C PHE A 86 -8.92 -6.77 0.68
N ASP A 87 -8.04 -7.46 -0.04
CA ASP A 87 -6.92 -8.15 0.60
C ASP A 87 -5.90 -7.14 1.16
N MET A 88 -5.83 -5.94 0.58
CA MET A 88 -5.07 -4.82 1.14
C MET A 88 -5.74 -4.23 2.40
N ALA A 89 -7.06 -4.04 2.37
CA ALA A 89 -7.80 -3.49 3.50
C ALA A 89 -7.82 -4.41 4.72
N GLU A 90 -7.74 -5.72 4.56
CA GLU A 90 -8.02 -6.63 5.68
C GLU A 90 -6.84 -7.54 6.05
N ARG A 91 -5.97 -7.88 5.10
CA ARG A 91 -5.02 -9.00 5.27
C ARG A 91 -3.69 -8.81 4.54
N VAL A 92 -3.19 -7.58 4.43
CA VAL A 92 -1.96 -7.27 3.68
C VAL A 92 -0.74 -8.10 4.11
N LEU A 93 -0.64 -8.43 5.40
CA LEU A 93 0.46 -9.24 5.95
C LEU A 93 0.24 -10.74 5.80
N GLY A 94 -0.89 -11.16 5.21
CA GLY A 94 -1.18 -12.54 4.87
C GLY A 94 -1.04 -13.50 6.02
N GLY A 95 -0.13 -14.47 5.87
CA GLY A 95 0.10 -15.53 6.84
C GLY A 95 0.81 -15.09 8.12
N ASP A 96 1.50 -13.94 8.10
CA ASP A 96 2.24 -13.43 9.27
C ASP A 96 1.30 -12.71 10.24
N ASN A 97 0.31 -12.00 9.71
CA ASN A 97 -0.79 -11.45 10.47
C ASN A 97 -2.06 -11.44 9.61
N PHE A 98 -2.98 -12.34 9.94
CA PHE A 98 -4.20 -12.56 9.18
C PHE A 98 -5.12 -11.32 9.15
N ALA A 99 -5.06 -10.46 10.17
CA ALA A 99 -5.85 -9.24 10.28
C ALA A 99 -4.93 -8.03 10.33
N SER A 100 -4.73 -7.40 9.18
CA SER A 100 -3.87 -6.24 9.03
C SER A 100 -4.46 -5.28 8.01
N ASP A 101 -4.99 -4.17 8.52
CA ASP A 101 -5.65 -3.14 7.73
C ASP A 101 -4.69 -1.99 7.41
N VAL A 102 -4.36 -1.84 6.12
CA VAL A 102 -3.47 -0.75 5.69
C VAL A 102 -4.16 0.61 5.75
N ALA A 103 -5.46 0.70 5.47
CA ALA A 103 -6.18 1.96 5.41
C ALA A 103 -6.27 2.56 6.83
N THR A 104 -6.61 1.74 7.81
CA THR A 104 -6.57 2.15 9.22
C THR A 104 -5.14 2.46 9.68
N ASN A 105 -4.13 1.71 9.23
CA ASN A 105 -2.73 2.01 9.53
C ASN A 105 -2.30 3.36 8.95
N ASP A 106 -2.73 3.68 7.74
CA ASP A 106 -2.45 4.94 7.06
C ASP A 106 -3.11 6.12 7.78
N LEU A 107 -4.37 5.98 8.18
CA LEU A 107 -5.07 6.98 8.99
C LEU A 107 -4.42 7.17 10.36
N ARG A 108 -4.09 6.06 11.06
CA ARG A 108 -3.46 6.11 12.38
C ARG A 108 -2.08 6.75 12.31
N LYS A 109 -1.26 6.37 11.34
CA LYS A 109 0.05 6.99 11.10
C LYS A 109 -0.11 8.46 10.75
N GLY A 110 -1.11 8.83 9.95
CA GLY A 110 -1.40 10.23 9.64
C GLY A 110 -1.67 11.06 10.89
N ARG A 111 -2.53 10.57 11.80
CA ARG A 111 -2.78 11.21 13.10
C ARG A 111 -1.53 11.24 13.98
N TYR A 112 -0.77 10.14 14.02
CA TYR A 112 0.44 10.03 14.83
C TYR A 112 1.53 11.02 14.41
N PHE A 113 1.74 11.17 13.09
CA PHE A 113 2.69 12.13 12.54
C PHE A 113 2.14 13.57 12.50
N GLY A 114 0.86 13.77 12.87
CA GLY A 114 0.24 15.08 12.92
C GLY A 114 0.03 15.69 11.54
N PHE A 115 -0.28 14.87 10.53
CA PHE A 115 -0.68 15.40 9.24
C PHE A 115 -1.90 16.30 9.41
N PRO A 116 -1.88 17.50 8.80
CA PRO A 116 -3.04 18.36 8.86
C PRO A 116 -4.24 17.61 8.25
N PRO A 117 -5.45 17.80 8.80
CA PRO A 117 -6.64 17.34 8.10
C PRO A 117 -6.66 17.98 6.71
N ASP A 118 -7.22 17.28 5.73
CA ASP A 118 -7.51 17.89 4.44
C ASP A 118 -8.23 19.20 4.71
N LYS A 119 -7.78 20.28 4.06
CA LYS A 119 -8.51 21.55 4.14
C LYS A 119 -9.94 21.21 3.74
N VAL A 120 -10.88 21.39 4.66
CA VAL A 120 -12.29 21.50 4.29
C VAL A 120 -12.31 22.65 3.30
N GLN A 121 -12.34 22.32 2.01
CA GLN A 121 -12.50 23.29 0.96
C GLN A 121 -13.91 23.81 1.17
N GLY A 122 -13.97 24.91 1.92
CA GLY A 122 -15.20 25.56 2.29
C GLY A 122 -15.98 25.82 1.00
N ILE A 123 -17.11 25.15 0.89
CA ILE A 123 -18.31 25.75 0.33
C ILE A 123 -18.50 27.04 1.11
N LEU A 124 -17.95 28.15 0.61
CA LEU A 124 -18.25 29.54 0.89
C LEU A 124 -17.22 30.35 0.11
N HIS A 125 -17.53 30.61 -1.15
CA HIS A 125 -17.50 31.91 -1.85
C HIS A 125 -17.96 31.72 -3.29
#